data_AF-F1YZE7-F1
#
_entry.id   AF-F1YZE7-F1
#
_cell.length_a   1.000
_cell.length_b   1.000
_cell.length_c   1.000
_cell.angle_alpha   90.00
_cell.angle_beta   90.00
_cell.angle_gamma   90.00
#
_symmetry.space_group_name_H-M   'P 1'
#
loop_
_entity.id
_entity.type
_entity.pdbx_description
1 polymer ?
#
loop_
_entity_poly.entity_id
_entity_poly.type
_entity_poly.pdbx_seq_one_letter_code
_entity_poly.pdbx_strand_id
1 'polypeptide(L)' 'METLGIKNDSQIYTWMKWYENEELYRFHQGVGKQYTYGKGLEHLSEVEQLQLQVDLLKKYRGLIRKSIK' A
#
# COMPACT_ATOMS: atom_id res chain seq x y z
N MET A 1 12.64 -7.69 -4.22
CA MET A 1 11.56 -7.41 -5.19
C MET A 1 10.41 -8.41 -5.08
N GLU A 2 10.64 -9.70 -5.32
CA GLU A 2 9.57 -10.73 -5.34
C GLU A 2 8.79 -10.88 -4.04
N THR A 3 9.47 -10.92 -2.89
CA THR A 3 8.83 -11.07 -1.56
C THR A 3 7.87 -9.94 -1.21
N LEU A 4 8.06 -8.76 -1.80
CA LEU A 4 7.21 -7.59 -1.61
C LEU A 4 6.25 -7.35 -2.79
N GLY A 5 6.27 -8.23 -3.81
CA GLY A 5 5.47 -8.05 -5.02
C GLY A 5 5.84 -6.82 -5.84
N ILE A 6 7.06 -6.30 -5.67
CA ILE A 6 7.57 -5.13 -6.40
C ILE A 6 8.08 -5.62 -7.76
N LYS A 7 7.51 -5.08 -8.84
CA LYS A 7 7.84 -5.50 -10.21
C LYS A 7 9.11 -4.85 -10.75
N ASN A 8 9.42 -3.62 -10.34
CA ASN A 8 10.59 -2.87 -10.83
C ASN A 8 11.04 -1.82 -9.79
N ASP A 9 12.29 -1.35 -9.91
CA ASP A 9 12.85 -0.36 -8.97
C ASP A 9 12.20 1.01 -9.13
N SER A 10 11.69 1.35 -10.33
CA SER A 10 10.96 2.59 -10.59
C SER A 10 9.69 2.73 -9.75
N GLN A 11 9.10 1.63 -9.31
CA GLN A 11 8.00 1.62 -8.34
C GLN A 11 8.42 2.19 -6.98
N ILE A 12 9.65 1.91 -6.53
CA ILE A 12 10.21 2.42 -5.26
C ILE A 12 10.41 3.94 -5.35
N TYR A 13 10.96 4.44 -6.46
CA TYR A 13 11.11 5.88 -6.68
C TYR A 13 9.77 6.62 -6.70
N THR A 14 8.73 5.99 -7.24
CA THR A 14 7.37 6.54 -7.25
C THR A 14 6.79 6.60 -5.84
N TRP A 15 6.99 5.55 -5.04
CA TRP A 15 6.58 5.55 -3.63
C TRP A 15 7.33 6.61 -2.81
N MET A 16 8.62 6.80 -3.07
CA MET A 16 9.40 7.85 -2.41
C MET A 16 8.83 9.24 -2.71
N LYS A 17 8.48 9.54 -3.96
CA LYS A 17 7.80 10.79 -4.32
C LYS A 17 6.45 10.97 -3.62
N TRP A 18 5.64 9.92 -3.53
CA TRP A 18 4.35 10.00 -2.81
C TRP A 18 4.55 10.28 -1.32
N TYR A 19 5.57 9.69 -0.72
CA TYR A 19 5.94 9.96 0.67
C TYR A 19 6.39 11.41 0.87
N GLU A 20 7.27 11.91 0.00
CA GLU A 20 7.74 13.31 0.02
C GLU A 20 6.59 14.32 -0.19
N ASN A 21 5.59 13.95 -0.99
CA ASN A 21 4.43 14.80 -1.28
C ASN A 21 3.26 14.63 -0.29
N GLU A 22 3.45 13.91 0.82
CA GLU A 22 2.39 13.56 1.80
C GLU A 22 1.17 12.85 1.19
N GLU A 23 1.32 12.21 0.02
CA GLU A 23 0.27 11.46 -0.67
C GLU A 23 0.09 10.05 -0.07
N LEU A 24 0.08 9.97 1.26
CA LEU A 24 0.08 8.69 1.98
C LEU A 24 -1.17 7.85 1.71
N TYR A 25 -2.27 8.51 1.35
CA TYR A 25 -3.52 7.88 0.96
C TYR A 25 -3.35 6.88 -0.21
N ARG A 26 -2.29 7.00 -1.02
CA ARG A 26 -1.97 6.10 -2.13
C ARG A 26 -1.47 4.74 -1.67
N PHE A 27 -0.89 4.66 -0.47
CA PHE A 27 -0.45 3.40 0.16
C PHE A 27 -1.60 2.56 0.71
N HIS A 28 -2.83 3.09 0.73
CA HIS A 28 -4.02 2.29 1.01
C HIS A 28 -4.32 1.27 -0.10
N GLN A 29 -3.72 1.40 -1.29
CA GLN A 29 -3.82 0.34 -2.29
C GLN A 29 -3.09 -0.92 -1.84
N GLY A 30 -3.70 -2.08 -2.05
CA GLY A 30 -3.09 -3.36 -1.71
C GLY A 30 -1.73 -3.56 -2.37
N VAL A 31 -0.80 -4.18 -1.64
CA VAL A 31 0.55 -4.52 -2.10
C VAL A 31 0.47 -5.25 -3.45
N GLY A 32 1.21 -4.75 -4.44
CA GLY A 32 1.21 -5.31 -5.79
C GLY A 32 0.11 -4.77 -6.71
N LYS A 33 -0.77 -3.85 -6.29
CA LYS A 33 -1.70 -3.09 -7.16
C LYS A 33 -1.39 -1.58 -7.26
N GLN A 34 -0.24 -1.15 -6.75
CA GLN A 34 0.18 0.25 -6.60
C GLN A 34 0.87 0.85 -7.84
N TYR A 35 0.31 0.67 -9.03
CA TYR A 35 0.87 1.23 -10.28
C TYR A 35 0.19 2.56 -10.68
N THR A 36 -0.97 2.87 -10.08
CA THR A 36 -1.73 4.08 -10.38
C THR A 36 -2.74 4.33 -9.25
N TYR A 37 -2.66 5.48 -8.59
CA TYR A 37 -3.69 5.90 -7.64
C TYR A 37 -5.01 6.21 -8.37
N GLY A 38 -6.15 6.01 -7.71
CA GLY A 38 -7.48 6.26 -8.26
C GLY A 38 -8.08 5.08 -9.05
N LYS A 39 -7.25 4.25 -9.70
CA LYS A 39 -7.73 3.05 -10.40
C LYS A 39 -8.34 2.03 -9.43
N GLY A 40 -9.67 2.03 -9.32
CA GLY A 40 -10.47 1.11 -8.49
C GLY A 40 -10.81 1.59 -7.08
N LEU A 41 -10.26 2.71 -6.60
CA LEU A 41 -10.59 3.31 -5.29
C LEU A 41 -11.67 4.40 -5.37
N GLU A 42 -11.80 5.05 -6.53
CA GLU A 42 -12.81 6.10 -6.77
C GLU A 42 -14.26 5.62 -6.62
N HIS A 43 -14.49 4.31 -6.66
CA HIS A 43 -15.82 3.70 -6.56
C HIS A 43 -16.09 3.05 -5.20
N LEU A 44 -15.12 3.07 -4.28
CA LEU A 44 -15.27 2.44 -2.97
C LEU A 44 -15.91 3.42 -1.98
N SER A 45 -16.92 2.93 -1.29
CA SER A 45 -17.51 3.62 -0.15
C SER A 45 -16.49 3.81 0.98
N GLU A 46 -16.71 4.79 1.85
CA GLU A 46 -15.86 5.05 3.02
C GLU A 46 -15.67 3.80 3.89
N VAL A 47 -16.72 2.98 4.03
CA VAL A 47 -16.67 1.71 4.76
C VAL A 47 -15.72 0.71 4.12
N GLU A 48 -15.76 0.56 2.80
CA GLU A 48 -14.85 -0.34 2.07
C GLU A 48 -13.41 0.15 2.13
N GLN A 49 -13.19 1.47 2.07
CA GLN A 49 -11.87 2.06 2.25
C GLN A 49 -11.31 1.79 3.66
N LEU A 50 -12.13 2.00 4.69
CA LEU A 50 -11.74 1.72 6.09
C LEU A 50 -11.45 0.24 6.32
N GLN A 51 -12.26 -0.66 5.75
CA GLN A 51 -12.03 -2.10 5.85
C GLN A 51 -10.67 -2.49 5.25
N LEU A 52 -10.32 -1.91 4.10
CA LEU A 52 -9.05 -2.15 3.44
C LEU A 52 -7.86 -1.64 4.26
N GLN A 53 -7.99 -0.45 4.88
CA GLN A 53 -6.98 0.09 5.80
C GLN A 53 -6.76 -0.84 7.00
N VAL A 54 -7.84 -1.33 7.62
CA VAL A 54 -7.77 -2.26 8.75
C VAL A 54 -7.02 -3.54 8.36
N ASP A 55 -7.29 -4.09 7.19
CA ASP A 55 -6.64 -5.32 6.74
C ASP A 55 -5.17 -5.12 6.39
N LEU A 56 -4.79 -3.97 5.82
CA LEU A 56 -3.40 -3.56 5.64
C LEU A 56 -2.66 -3.46 6.98
N LEU A 57 -3.24 -2.78 7.97
CA LEU A 57 -2.64 -2.64 9.31
C LEU A 57 -2.42 -3.99 9.99
N LYS A 58 -3.38 -4.92 9.88
CA LYS A 58 -3.23 -6.30 10.39
C LYS A 58 -2.05 -7.01 9.72
N LYS A 59 -1.87 -6.85 8.41
CA LYS A 59 -0.78 -7.46 7.64
C LYS A 59 0.58 -6.91 8.08
N TYR A 60 0.71 -5.58 8.21
CA TYR A 60 1.94 -4.95 8.71
C TYR A 60 2.28 -5.41 10.13
N ARG A 61 1.30 -5.47 11.03
CA ARG A 61 1.50 -5.99 12.39
C ARG A 61 2.02 -7.44 12.38
N GLY A 62 1.54 -8.27 11.45
CA GLY A 62 2.01 -9.63 11.26
C GLY A 62 3.47 -9.69 10.79
N LEU A 63 3.87 -8.82 9.86
CA LEU A 63 5.24 -8.71 9.38
C LEU A 63 6.19 -8.23 10.48
N ILE A 64 5.82 -7.19 11.24
CA ILE A 64 6.60 -6.68 12.36
C ILE A 64 6.83 -7.79 13.40
N ARG A 65 5.78 -8.53 13.78
CA ARG A 65 5.91 -9.66 14.71
C ARG A 65 6.84 -10.76 14.21
N LYS A 66 6.84 -11.03 12.90
CA LYS A 66 7.76 -12.01 12.29
C LYS A 66 9.19 -11.49 12.25
N SER A 67 9.39 -10.19 12.05
CA SER A 67 10.71 -9.56 11.97
C SER A 67 11.39 -9.42 13.33
N ILE A 68 10.63 -9.42 14.43
CA ILE A 68 11.16 -9.29 15.80
C ILE A 68 11.55 -10.67 16.38
N LYS A 69 11.18 -11.76 15.72
CA LYS A 69 11.44 -13.13 16.14
C LYS A 69 12.69 -13.68 15.46
#